data_AF-A0A2N3BMI3-F1
#
_entry.id   AF-A0A2N3BMI3-F1
#
_cell.length_a   1.000
_cell.length_b   1.000
_cell.length_c   1.000
_cell.angle_alpha   90.00
_cell.angle_beta   90.00
_cell.angle_gamma   90.00
#
_symmetry.space_group_name_H-M   'P 1'
#
loop_
_entity.id
_entity.type
_entity.pdbx_description
1 polymer ?
#
loop_
_entity_poly.entity_id
_entity_poly.type
_entity_poly.pdbx_seq_one_letter_code
_entity_poly.pdbx_strand_id
1 'polypeptide(L)' 'IWLADMADFAEMNAVWDGWVAPGHAPARATGEAKLATPDYRVEVIVTAAQG' A
#
# COMPACT_ATOMS: atom_id res chain seq x y z
N ILE A 1 2.39 -3.14 2.77
CA ILE A 1 2.63 -1.96 1.92
C ILE A 1 3.74 -1.15 2.56
N TRP A 2 4.77 -0.88 1.78
CA TRP A 2 5.95 -0.15 2.23
C TRP A 2 5.91 1.24 1.65
N LEU A 3 5.98 2.24 2.52
CA LEU A 3 6.14 3.65 2.14
C LEU A 3 7.60 4.05 2.31
N ALA A 4 8.11 4.88 1.40
CA ALA A 4 9.44 5.46 1.55
C ALA A 4 9.51 6.47 2.71
N ASP A 5 8.39 7.14 3.00
CA ASP A 5 8.21 8.12 4.08
C ASP A 5 6.77 8.02 4.62
N MET A 6 6.61 7.93 5.95
CA MET A 6 5.29 7.88 6.59
C MET A 6 4.48 9.19 6.44
N ALA A 7 5.09 10.29 5.99
CA ALA A 7 4.39 11.50 5.60
C ALA A 7 3.37 11.26 4.47
N ASP A 8 3.63 10.29 3.59
CA ASP A 8 2.76 9.95 2.46
C ASP A 8 1.59 9.02 2.87
N PHE A 9 1.45 8.66 4.16
CA PHE A 9 0.46 7.69 4.64
C PHE A 9 -0.99 8.09 4.34
N ALA A 10 -1.34 9.35 4.56
CA ALA A 10 -2.70 9.84 4.31
C ALA A 10 -3.03 9.86 2.81
N GLU A 11 -2.08 10.32 1.98
CA GLU A 11 -2.23 10.37 0.52
C GLU A 11 -2.40 8.96 -0.05
N MET A 12 -1.56 8.03 0.40
CA MET A 12 -1.65 6.63 -0.01
C MET A 12 -2.97 5.98 0.42
N ASN A 13 -3.45 6.24 1.63
CA ASN A 13 -4.73 5.69 2.09
C ASN A 13 -5.91 6.24 1.30
N ALA A 14 -5.90 7.52 0.91
CA ALA A 14 -6.98 8.07 0.08
C ALA A 14 -7.12 7.33 -1.26
N VAL A 15 -5.99 6.97 -1.90
CA VAL A 15 -5.99 6.16 -3.12
C VAL A 15 -6.42 4.72 -2.85
N TRP A 16 -5.90 4.11 -1.78
CA TRP A 16 -6.23 2.74 -1.39
C TRP A 16 -7.72 2.57 -1.10
N ASP A 17 -8.29 3.44 -0.27
CA ASP A 17 -9.69 3.39 0.17
C ASP A 17 -10.67 3.59 -1.01
N GLY A 18 -10.28 4.40 -2.01
CA GLY A 18 -11.04 4.55 -3.25
C GLY A 18 -10.94 3.37 -4.21
N TRP A 19 -9.91 2.53 -4.08
CA TRP A 19 -9.66 1.39 -4.97
C TRP A 19 -10.21 0.06 -4.43
N VAL A 20 -10.14 -0.17 -3.11
CA VAL A 20 -10.56 -1.46 -2.52
C VAL A 20 -12.06 -1.68 -2.65
N ALA A 21 -12.44 -2.93 -2.98
CA ALA A 21 -13.85 -3.32 -3.05
C ALA A 21 -14.49 -3.31 -1.66
N PRO A 22 -15.62 -2.60 -1.46
CA PRO A 22 -16.35 -2.59 -0.19
C PRO A 22 -16.70 -4.02 0.27
N GLY A 23 -16.47 -4.29 1.56
CA GLY A 23 -16.71 -5.61 2.17
C GLY A 23 -15.69 -6.70 1.78
N HIS A 24 -14.75 -6.41 0.89
CA HIS A 24 -13.74 -7.36 0.39
C HIS A 24 -12.32 -6.80 0.48
N ALA A 25 -12.09 -5.85 1.40
CA ALA A 25 -10.75 -5.31 1.64
C ALA A 25 -9.82 -6.43 2.15
N PRO A 26 -8.62 -6.60 1.57
CA PRO A 26 -7.68 -7.61 2.04
C PRO A 26 -7.12 -7.24 3.42
N ALA A 27 -6.70 -8.24 4.19
CA ALA A 27 -5.84 -7.99 5.34
C ALA A 27 -4.57 -7.26 4.87
N ARG A 28 -4.20 -6.18 5.57
CA ARG A 28 -3.08 -5.31 5.18
C ARG A 28 -2.27 -4.87 6.38
N ALA A 29 -0.95 -4.82 6.20
CA ALA A 29 -0.03 -4.08 7.06
C ALA A 29 0.64 -2.95 6.27
N THR A 30 0.91 -1.82 6.91
CA THR A 30 1.61 -0.68 6.32
C THR A 30 2.73 -0.23 7.25
N GLY A 31 3.90 0.08 6.70
CA GLY A 31 5.05 0.56 7.44
C GLY A 31 6.01 1.32 6.54
N GLU A 32 6.97 2.00 7.15
CA GLU A 32 8.04 2.70 6.43
C GLU A 32 9.22 1.76 6.16
N ALA A 33 9.79 1.80 4.95
CA ALA A 33 10.99 1.04 4.59
C ALA A 33 11.76 1.72 3.45
N LYS A 34 13.07 1.47 3.37
CA LYS A 34 13.87 1.84 2.18
C LYS A 34 13.47 0.98 0.99
N LEU A 35 13.20 1.63 -0.15
CA LEU A 35 12.79 0.97 -1.39
C LEU A 35 13.96 0.83 -2.38
N ALA A 36 13.74 0.09 -3.47
CA ALA A 36 14.80 -0.26 -4.43
C ALA A 36 15.43 0.94 -5.15
N THR A 37 14.67 2.02 -5.35
CA THR A 37 15.15 3.28 -5.96
C THR A 37 14.60 4.48 -5.17
N PRO A 38 15.30 5.62 -5.16
CA PRO A 38 14.83 6.81 -4.43
C PRO A 38 13.56 7.44 -5.03
N ASP A 39 13.22 7.13 -6.28
CA ASP A 39 12.04 7.68 -6.97
C ASP A 39 10.75 6.96 -6.56
N TYR A 40 10.85 5.79 -5.93
CA TYR A 40 9.68 5.05 -5.46
C TYR A 40 9.17 5.64 -4.15
N ARG A 41 7.87 5.93 -4.09
CA ARG A 41 7.18 6.39 -2.87
C ARG A 41 6.44 5.27 -2.15
N VAL A 42 6.05 4.22 -2.87
CA VAL A 42 5.29 3.08 -2.35
C VAL A 42 5.68 1.78 -3.05
N GLU A 43 5.72 0.68 -2.30
CA GLU A 43 5.82 -0.69 -2.81
C GLU A 43 4.72 -1.57 -2.22
N VAL A 44 4.03 -2.33 -3.07
CA VAL A 44 2.90 -3.19 -2.69
C VAL A 44 3.20 -4.64 -3.07
N ILE A 45 3.28 -5.51 -2.05
CA ILE A 45 3.38 -6.96 -2.22
C ILE A 45 2.00 -7.54 -1.96
N VAL A 46 1.51 -8.38 -2.87
CA VAL A 46 0.15 -8.93 -2.84
C VAL A 46 0.19 -10.45 -2.81
N THR A 47 -0.67 -11.03 -1.98
CA THR A 47 -1.06 -12.45 -2.06
C THR A 47 -2.56 -12.48 -2.35
N ALA A 48 -2.97 -13.28 -3.33
CA ALA A 48 -4.35 -13.43 -3.74
C ALA A 48 -4.69 -14.91 -3.96
N ALA A 49 -5.96 -15.27 -3.78
CA ALA A 49 -6.45 -16.58 -4.18
C ALA A 49 -6.66 -16.63 -5.71
N GLN A 50 -6.51 -17.81 -6.31
CA GLN A 50 -6.91 -18.07 -7.69
C GLN A 50 -8.30 -18.69 -7.69
N GLY A 51 -9.25 -18.05 -8.39
CA GLY A 51 -10.64 -18.50 -8.56
C GLY A 51 -10.90 -19.17 -9.89
#